data_AF-J9DND2-F1
#
_entry.id   AF-J9DND2-F1
#
_cell.length_a   1.000
_cell.length_b   1.000
_cell.length_c   1.000
_cell.angle_alpha   90.00
_cell.angle_beta   90.00
_cell.angle_gamma   90.00
#
_symmetry.space_group_name_H-M   'P 1'
#
loop_
_entity.id
_entity.type
_entity.pdbx_description
1 polymer ?
#
loop_
_entity_poly.entity_id
_entity_poly.type
_entity_poly.pdbx_seq_one_letter_code
_entity_poly.pdbx_strand_id
1 'polypeptide(L)'
;DAPIECADSRFLKIDQSVIIGYARNVSLARSVQECIEQCLTEHFQCRSAMYFYAEGECITNTESAMTQPTSFAREENDKVIYIQNGCPAILARQKQLENSTIAGYGHSEHSHISFRIT
;
A
#
# COMPACT_ATOMS: atom_id res chain seq x y z
N ASP A 1 -6.94 4.10 -13.52
CA ASP A 1 -5.53 3.74 -13.76
C ASP A 1 -4.74 3.79 -12.47
N ALA A 2 -4.08 2.70 -12.10
CA ALA A 2 -3.23 2.63 -10.91
C ALA A 2 -1.89 3.35 -11.19
N PRO A 3 -1.26 4.02 -10.20
CA PRO A 3 0.01 4.72 -10.40
C PRO A 3 1.13 3.79 -10.91
N ILE A 4 1.90 4.23 -11.90
CA ILE A 4 3.02 3.47 -12.50
C ILE A 4 4.09 3.14 -11.45
N GLU A 5 4.28 3.98 -10.43
CA GLU A 5 5.22 3.68 -9.33
C GLU A 5 4.81 2.45 -8.51
N CYS A 6 3.56 2.03 -8.61
CA CYS A 6 3.04 0.84 -7.95
C CYS A 6 2.91 -0.37 -8.87
N ALA A 7 3.17 -0.22 -10.18
CA ALA A 7 3.03 -1.28 -11.18
C ALA A 7 4.00 -2.45 -10.95
N ASP A 8 5.17 -2.20 -10.35
CA ASP A 8 6.16 -3.22 -9.97
C ASP A 8 6.18 -3.51 -8.44
N SER A 9 5.32 -2.85 -7.66
CA SER A 9 5.50 -2.71 -6.21
C SER A 9 4.80 -3.78 -5.38
N ARG A 10 5.47 -4.93 -5.29
CA ARG A 10 5.61 -5.76 -4.07
C ARG A 10 4.33 -6.11 -3.32
N PHE A 11 3.39 -6.73 -4.03
CA PHE A 11 2.37 -7.53 -3.37
C PHE A 11 3.01 -8.80 -2.79
N LEU A 12 3.23 -8.81 -1.47
CA LEU A 12 3.61 -10.04 -0.78
C LEU A 12 2.37 -10.92 -0.66
N LYS A 13 2.48 -12.15 -1.14
CA LYS A 13 1.42 -13.15 -1.06
C LYS A 13 1.78 -14.15 0.02
N ILE A 14 0.82 -14.44 0.91
CA ILE A 14 1.00 -15.40 2.00
C ILE A 14 -0.19 -16.35 1.94
N ASP A 15 0.10 -17.60 1.62
CA ASP A 15 -0.92 -18.64 1.52
C ASP A 15 -1.55 -18.91 2.89
N GLN A 16 -2.81 -19.33 2.87
CA GLN A 16 -3.53 -19.85 4.02
C GLN A 16 -3.57 -18.86 5.20
N SER A 17 -3.67 -17.56 4.89
CA SER A 17 -3.62 -16.49 5.89
C SER A 17 -4.70 -15.45 5.63
N VAL A 18 -5.14 -14.79 6.70
CA VAL A 18 -6.20 -13.78 6.70
C VAL A 18 -5.87 -12.64 7.66
N ILE A 19 -6.57 -11.51 7.51
CA ILE A 19 -6.61 -10.44 8.50
C ILE A 19 -8.04 -10.23 8.98
N ILE A 20 -8.26 -10.29 10.29
CA ILE A 20 -9.59 -10.33 10.88
C ILE A 20 -10.04 -8.93 11.31
N GLY A 21 -11.28 -8.55 10.96
CA GLY A 21 -11.94 -7.35 11.48
C GLY A 21 -11.72 -6.05 10.69
N TYR A 22 -11.03 -6.10 9.56
CA TYR A 22 -10.72 -4.91 8.75
C TYR A 22 -11.23 -4.98 7.30
N ALA A 23 -12.12 -5.94 7.03
CA ALA A 23 -12.80 -6.04 5.75
C ALA A 23 -13.62 -4.77 5.48
N ARG A 24 -13.42 -4.17 4.31
CA ARG A 24 -14.09 -2.94 3.90
C ARG A 24 -15.07 -3.17 2.76
N ASN A 25 -14.69 -4.03 1.84
CA ASN A 25 -15.48 -4.40 0.68
C ASN A 25 -15.27 -5.89 0.35
N VAL A 26 -16.30 -6.50 -0.19
CA VAL A 26 -16.30 -7.90 -0.67
C VAL A 26 -16.85 -7.89 -2.09
N SER A 27 -16.08 -8.43 -3.02
CA SER A 27 -16.41 -8.46 -4.45
C SER A 27 -16.04 -9.80 -5.06
N LEU A 28 -16.63 -10.14 -6.21
CA LEU A 28 -16.18 -11.29 -6.98
C LEU A 28 -14.89 -10.95 -7.73
N ALA A 29 -13.97 -11.92 -7.80
CA ALA A 29 -12.76 -11.86 -8.61
C ALA A 29 -12.48 -13.24 -9.21
N ARG A 30 -12.06 -13.28 -10.48
CA ARG A 30 -11.76 -14.53 -11.19
C ARG A 30 -10.33 -14.99 -10.96
N SER A 31 -9.51 -14.15 -10.36
CA SER A 31 -8.11 -14.46 -10.08
C SER A 31 -7.54 -13.62 -8.95
N VAL A 32 -6.41 -14.07 -8.40
CA VAL A 32 -5.59 -13.30 -7.46
C VAL A 32 -5.16 -11.96 -8.06
N GLN A 33 -4.87 -11.93 -9.37
CA GLN A 33 -4.46 -10.71 -10.07
C GLN A 33 -5.60 -9.68 -10.14
N GLU A 34 -6.81 -10.13 -10.45
CA GLU A 34 -7.99 -9.26 -10.45
C GLU A 34 -8.28 -8.72 -9.04
N CYS A 35 -8.09 -9.53 -7.99
CA CYS A 35 -8.24 -9.07 -6.61
C CYS A 35 -7.19 -8.01 -6.21
N ILE A 36 -5.96 -8.13 -6.71
CA ILE A 36 -4.91 -7.10 -6.56
C ILE A 36 -5.34 -5.79 -7.24
N GLU A 37 -5.81 -5.88 -8.48
CA GLU A 37 -6.26 -4.72 -9.25
C GLU A 37 -7.44 -4.02 -8.57
N GLN A 38 -8.42 -4.80 -8.08
CA GLN A 38 -9.54 -4.27 -7.29
C GLN A 38 -9.01 -3.48 -6.09
N CYS A 39 -8.14 -4.06 -5.26
CA CYS A 39 -7.53 -3.36 -4.12
C CYS A 39 -6.82 -2.05 -4.50
N LEU A 40 -6.13 -2.00 -5.65
CA LEU A 40 -5.46 -0.79 -6.13
C LEU A 40 -6.43 0.31 -6.59
N THR A 41 -7.63 -0.07 -7.02
CA THR A 41 -8.63 0.85 -7.60
C THR A 41 -9.72 1.28 -6.62
N GLU A 42 -9.70 0.75 -5.40
CA GLU A 42 -10.64 1.11 -4.34
C GLU A 42 -10.63 2.62 -4.04
N HIS A 43 -11.78 3.15 -3.64
CA HIS A 43 -11.92 4.56 -3.24
C HIS A 43 -11.33 4.88 -1.87
N PHE A 44 -10.86 3.86 -1.15
CA PHE A 44 -10.15 3.97 0.12
C PHE A 44 -8.72 3.45 -0.03
N GLN A 45 -7.86 3.77 0.93
CA GLN A 45 -6.51 3.24 0.96
C GLN A 45 -6.53 1.74 1.34
N CYS A 46 -6.64 0.86 0.34
CA CYS A 46 -6.52 -0.58 0.55
C CYS A 46 -5.10 -0.96 0.98
N ARG A 47 -4.97 -1.58 2.15
CA ARG A 47 -3.67 -1.98 2.71
C ARG A 47 -3.39 -3.47 2.59
N SER A 48 -4.42 -4.28 2.43
CA SER A 48 -4.30 -5.68 2.05
C SER A 48 -5.59 -6.21 1.41
N ALA A 49 -5.49 -7.33 0.73
CA ALA A 49 -6.63 -8.08 0.21
C ALA A 49 -6.53 -9.56 0.60
N MET A 50 -7.65 -10.27 0.52
CA MET A 50 -7.72 -11.72 0.67
C MET A 50 -8.50 -12.28 -0.50
N TYR A 51 -7.97 -13.31 -1.15
CA TYR A 51 -8.67 -14.00 -2.22
C TYR A 51 -9.04 -15.42 -1.80
N PHE A 52 -10.34 -15.67 -1.71
CA PHE A 52 -10.93 -16.96 -1.37
C PHE A 52 -11.21 -17.74 -2.66
N TYR A 53 -10.48 -18.84 -2.85
CA TYR A 53 -10.43 -19.53 -4.13
C TYR A 53 -11.70 -20.29 -4.48
N ALA A 54 -12.41 -20.84 -3.49
CA ALA A 54 -13.59 -21.66 -3.72
C ALA A 54 -14.81 -20.79 -4.08
N GLU A 55 -14.92 -19.64 -3.43
CA GLU A 55 -15.99 -18.66 -3.59
C GLU A 55 -15.73 -17.72 -4.76
N GLY A 56 -14.46 -17.55 -5.15
CA GLY A 56 -14.06 -16.53 -6.13
C GLY A 56 -14.26 -15.13 -5.58
N GLU A 57 -14.05 -14.95 -4.27
CA GLU A 57 -14.27 -13.69 -3.57
C GLU A 57 -12.94 -12.98 -3.28
N CYS A 58 -12.94 -11.67 -3.49
CA CYS A 58 -11.90 -10.74 -3.07
C CYS A 58 -12.44 -9.90 -1.92
N ILE A 59 -11.71 -9.90 -0.80
CA ILE A 59 -12.00 -9.06 0.35
C ILE A 59 -10.89 -8.02 0.48
N THR A 60 -11.21 -6.74 0.31
CA THR A 60 -10.26 -5.63 0.45
C THR A 60 -10.32 -5.05 1.86
N ASN A 61 -9.17 -4.71 2.44
CA ASN A 61 -9.04 -4.35 3.85
C ASN A 61 -8.39 -2.98 4.05
N THR A 62 -8.83 -2.27 5.08
CA THR A 62 -8.24 -0.97 5.48
C THR A 62 -6.91 -1.11 6.22
N GLU A 63 -6.61 -2.31 6.73
CA GLU A 63 -5.42 -2.60 7.53
C GLU A 63 -4.63 -3.77 6.92
N SER A 64 -3.45 -4.04 7.48
CA SER A 64 -2.54 -5.08 7.00
C SER A 64 -1.79 -5.74 8.17
N ALA A 65 -1.12 -6.86 7.92
CA ALA A 65 -0.28 -7.55 8.92
C ALA A 65 0.81 -6.65 9.52
N MET A 66 1.26 -5.61 8.81
CA MET A 66 2.21 -4.64 9.34
C MET A 66 1.58 -3.64 10.31
N THR A 67 0.32 -3.24 10.05
CA THR A 67 -0.37 -2.24 10.87
C THR A 67 -1.14 -2.87 12.02
N GLN A 68 -1.62 -4.10 11.85
CA GLN A 68 -2.42 -4.85 12.82
C GLN A 68 -1.95 -6.31 12.90
N PRO A 69 -0.74 -6.56 13.44
CA PRO A 69 -0.14 -7.89 13.48
C PRO A 69 -0.93 -8.87 14.34
N THR A 70 -1.62 -8.41 15.38
CA THR A 70 -2.42 -9.28 16.27
C THR A 70 -3.68 -9.83 15.61
N SER A 71 -4.12 -9.20 14.51
CA SER A 71 -5.30 -9.61 13.75
C SER A 71 -4.94 -10.43 12.52
N PHE A 72 -3.65 -10.62 12.25
CA PHE A 72 -3.17 -11.49 11.19
C PHE A 72 -3.11 -12.93 11.70
N ALA A 73 -3.79 -13.84 11.01
CA ALA A 73 -3.96 -15.22 11.47
C ALA A 73 -3.87 -16.19 10.29
N ARG A 74 -3.65 -17.46 10.63
CA ARG A 74 -3.75 -18.56 9.68
C ARG A 74 -5.24 -18.92 9.52
N GLU A 75 -5.67 -19.13 8.28
CA GLU A 75 -6.99 -19.73 8.01
C GLU A 75 -6.87 -21.25 8.08
N GLU A 76 -7.85 -21.96 8.61
CA GLU A 76 -7.77 -23.41 8.82
C GLU A 76 -8.63 -24.20 7.83
N ASN A 77 -9.73 -23.62 7.36
CA ASN A 77 -10.76 -24.35 6.62
C ASN A 77 -10.73 -24.02 5.14
N ASP A 78 -10.69 -22.73 4.82
CA ASP A 78 -10.86 -22.26 3.45
C ASP A 78 -9.52 -22.04 2.76
N LYS A 79 -9.47 -22.35 1.46
CA LYS A 79 -8.30 -22.04 0.65
C LYS A 79 -8.33 -20.54 0.35
N VAL A 80 -7.42 -19.81 0.99
CA VAL A 80 -7.30 -18.35 0.87
C VAL A 80 -5.85 -17.93 0.68
N ILE A 81 -5.63 -16.81 0.00
CA ILE A 81 -4.33 -16.14 -0.06
C ILE A 81 -4.45 -14.70 0.42
N TYR A 82 -3.62 -14.35 1.40
CA TYR A 82 -3.47 -12.98 1.86
C TYR A 82 -2.51 -12.23 0.94
N ILE A 83 -2.85 -10.98 0.62
CA ILE A 83 -2.15 -10.12 -0.32
C ILE A 83 -1.83 -8.81 0.40
N GLN A 84 -0.56 -8.57 0.71
CA GLN A 84 -0.10 -7.33 1.31
C GLN A 84 0.03 -6.23 0.25
N ASN A 85 -0.62 -5.07 0.43
CA ASN A 85 -0.37 -3.91 -0.41
C ASN A 85 0.77 -3.05 0.17
N GLY A 86 1.94 -3.06 -0.49
CA GLY A 86 3.10 -2.25 -0.11
C GLY A 86 3.09 -0.82 -0.69
N CYS A 87 2.28 -0.57 -1.71
CA CYS A 87 2.26 0.70 -2.46
C CYS A 87 2.03 1.93 -1.56
N PRO A 88 1.04 1.96 -0.63
CA PRO A 88 0.82 3.10 0.25
C PRO A 88 2.06 3.54 1.04
N ALA A 89 2.84 2.58 1.54
CA ALA A 89 4.04 2.86 2.32
C ALA A 89 5.18 3.42 1.46
N ILE A 90 5.31 2.94 0.22
CA ILE A 90 6.30 3.43 -0.74
C ILE A 90 6.01 4.87 -1.14
N LEU A 91 4.77 5.17 -1.52
CA LEU A 91 4.36 6.53 -1.90
C LEU A 91 4.56 7.52 -0.74
N ALA A 92 4.23 7.11 0.48
CA ALA A 92 4.48 7.93 1.67
C ALA A 92 5.98 8.22 1.86
N ARG A 93 6.85 7.22 1.66
CA ARG A 93 8.30 7.38 1.80
C ARG A 93 8.89 8.27 0.71
N GLN A 94 8.44 8.15 -0.53
CA GLN A 94 8.88 9.01 -1.63
C GLN A 94 8.56 10.48 -1.34
N LYS A 95 7.33 10.77 -0.93
CA LYS A 95 6.92 12.13 -0.56
C LYS A 95 7.76 12.73 0.57
N GLN A 96 8.18 11.91 1.54
CA GLN A 96 9.08 12.34 2.62
C GLN A 96 10.48 12.68 2.10
N LEU A 97 11.01 11.85 1.19
CA LEU A 97 12.33 12.09 0.57
C LEU A 97 12.32 13.36 -0.29
N GLU A 98 11.25 13.59 -1.06
CA GLU A 98 11.06 14.82 -1.85
C GLU A 98 10.95 16.07 -0.96
N ASN A 99 10.18 16.00 0.13
CA ASN A 99 10.11 17.11 1.07
C ASN A 99 11.48 17.40 1.73
N SER A 100 12.30 16.37 1.93
CA SER A 100 13.63 16.50 2.52
C SER A 100 14.66 17.09 1.54
N THR A 101 14.58 16.75 0.25
CA THR A 101 15.45 17.35 -0.79
C THR A 101 15.09 18.81 -1.03
N ILE A 102 13.80 19.15 -1.02
CA ILE A 102 13.33 20.55 -1.12
C ILE A 102 13.76 21.37 0.11
N ALA A 103 13.64 20.81 1.33
CA ALA A 103 14.11 21.46 2.55
C ALA A 103 15.64 21.64 2.57
N GLY A 104 16.41 20.70 2.00
CA GLY A 104 17.86 20.82 1.85
C GLY A 104 18.31 21.89 0.86
N TYR A 105 17.51 22.16 -0.18
CA TYR A 105 17.79 23.21 -1.18
C TYR A 105 17.39 24.63 -0.72
N GLY A 106 16.56 24.74 0.34
CA GLY A 106 16.14 26.02 0.93
C GLY A 106 17.17 26.70 1.84
N HIS A 107 18.36 26.13 2.04
CA HIS A 107 19.41 26.65 2.92
C HIS A 107 20.63 27.26 2.19
N SER A 108 20.57 27.50 0.88
CA SER A 108 21.68 28.06 0.09
C SER A 108 21.40 29.38 -0.63
N GLU A 109 20.42 30.18 -0.18
CA GLU A 109 20.19 31.53 -0.70
C GLU A 109 20.12 32.52 0.46
N HIS A 110 21.27 32.90 1.02
CA HIS A 110 21.47 34.17 1.72
C HIS A 110 22.97 34.42 1.90
N SER A 111 23.67 34.59 0.77
CA SER A 111 25.00 35.20 0.75
C SER A 111 25.02 36.32 -0.29
N HIS A 112 24.16 37.32 -0.08
CA HIS A 112 24.33 38.62 -0.73
C HIS A 112 25.47 39.35 -0.03
N ILE A 113 26.68 39.21 -0.58
CA ILE A 113 27.82 40.10 -0.31
C ILE A 113 27.39 41.53 -0.67
N SER A 114 27.24 42.38 0.34
CA SER A 114 27.11 43.83 0.16
C SER A 114 28.51 44.43 0.15
N PHE A 115 29.08 44.67 -1.03
CA PHE A 115 30.27 45.50 -1.16
C PHE A 115 29.82 46.95 -1.36
N ARG A 116 29.99 47.78 -0.33
CA ARG A 116 29.78 49.22 -0.39
C ARG A 116 30.83 49.86 -1.29
N ILE A 117 30.36 50.66 -2.25
CA ILE A 117 31.19 51.62 -2.99
C ILE A 117 31.48 52.78 -2.04
N THR A 118 32.75 53.09 -1.83
CA THR A 118 33.22 54.40 -1.35
C THR A 118 34.48 54.75 -2.10
#